data_AF-A0ABC8TB99-F1
#
_entry.id   AF-A0ABC8TB99-F1
#
_cell.length_a   1.000
_cell.length_b   1.000
_cell.length_c   1.000
_cell.angle_alpha   90.00
_cell.angle_beta   90.00
_cell.angle_gamma   90.00
#
_symmetry.space_group_name_H-M   'P 1'
#
loop_
_entity.id
_entity.type
_entity.pdbx_description
1 polymer ?
#
loop_
_entity_poly.entity_id
_entity_poly.type
_entity_poly.pdbx_seq_one_letter_code
_entity_poly.pdbx_strand_id
1 'polypeptide(L)'
;MEWKSVRIVGVVAFLVVLVLAKNVTAQPAGDGVYACWGGCYNECILRTGKDPSQRLPCYGSCLGQCVPQSPSDYQYYCQIGCSFESCILFSYDGASLERCIESCANLCKP
;
A
#
# COMPACT_ATOMS: atom_id res chain seq x y z
N MET A 1 44.33 -9.99 13.32
CA MET A 1 42.98 -9.84 12.73
C MET A 1 42.04 -9.55 13.88
N GLU A 2 41.71 -8.28 14.04
CA GLU A 2 41.39 -7.69 15.34
C GLU A 2 39.94 -7.93 15.75
N TRP A 3 39.72 -8.19 17.04
CA TRP A 3 38.43 -8.44 17.69
C TRP A 3 37.34 -7.40 17.37
N LYS A 4 37.75 -6.18 17.00
CA LYS A 4 36.87 -5.10 16.51
C LYS A 4 36.21 -5.45 15.18
N SER A 5 36.94 -6.08 14.24
CA SER A 5 36.41 -6.49 12.94
C SER A 5 35.37 -7.61 13.07
N VAL A 6 35.54 -8.53 14.02
CA VAL A 6 34.57 -9.61 14.29
C VAL A 6 33.25 -9.03 14.83
N ARG A 7 33.33 -8.02 15.70
CA ARG A 7 32.14 -7.31 16.20
C ARG A 7 31.42 -6.54 15.10
N ILE A 8 32.16 -5.87 14.22
CA ILE A 8 31.57 -5.12 13.10
C ILE A 8 30.87 -6.07 12.12
N VAL A 9 31.52 -7.17 11.74
CA VAL A 9 30.92 -8.18 10.85
C VAL A 9 29.67 -8.82 11.48
N GLY A 10 29.72 -9.10 12.79
CA GLY A 10 28.57 -9.61 13.53
C GLY A 10 27.39 -8.63 13.57
N VAL A 11 27.66 -7.33 13.81
CA VAL A 11 26.63 -6.29 13.81
C VAL A 11 26.04 -6.09 12.41
N VAL A 12 26.87 -6.07 11.37
CA VAL A 12 26.40 -5.95 9.97
C VAL A 12 25.58 -7.17 9.57
N ALA A 13 26.01 -8.38 9.88
CA ALA A 13 25.25 -9.60 9.61
C ALA A 13 23.91 -9.60 10.35
N PHE A 14 23.89 -9.17 11.61
CA PHE A 14 22.66 -9.05 12.40
C PHE A 14 21.72 -7.99 11.82
N LEU A 15 22.23 -6.83 11.39
CA LEU A 15 21.43 -5.81 10.72
C LEU A 15 20.86 -6.29 9.39
N VAL A 16 21.65 -7.03 8.60
CA VAL A 16 21.19 -7.63 7.33
C VAL A 16 20.08 -8.65 7.60
N VAL A 17 20.24 -9.52 8.60
CA VAL A 17 19.19 -10.48 9.01
C VAL A 17 17.94 -9.76 9.50
N LEU A 18 18.05 -8.67 10.25
CA LEU A 18 16.90 -7.86 10.68
C LEU A 18 16.19 -7.20 9.50
N VAL A 19 16.92 -6.67 8.53
CA VAL A 19 16.35 -6.08 7.31
C VAL A 19 15.68 -7.15 6.45
N LEU A 20 16.26 -8.34 6.34
CA LEU A 20 15.66 -9.46 5.60
C LEU A 20 14.43 -10.03 6.31
N ALA A 21 14.45 -10.14 7.64
CA ALA A 21 13.31 -10.60 8.44
C ALA A 21 12.09 -9.66 8.31
N LYS A 22 12.32 -8.35 8.14
CA LYS A 22 11.23 -7.39 7.88
C LYS A 22 10.65 -7.46 6.47
N ASN A 23 11.33 -8.10 5.52
CA ASN A 23 10.87 -8.22 4.13
C ASN A 23 10.22 -9.59 3.82
N VAL A 24 10.30 -10.57 4.73
CA VAL A 24 9.71 -11.92 4.53
C VAL A 24 8.26 -12.01 5.03
N THR A 25 7.76 -11.00 5.73
CA THR A 25 6.33 -10.83 6.03
C THR A 25 5.82 -9.58 5.33
N ALA A 26 5.70 -9.63 4.00
CA ALA A 26 4.96 -8.62 3.25
C ALA A 26 3.46 -8.80 3.49
N GLN A 27 3.02 -8.50 4.70
CA GLN A 27 1.69 -7.98 4.95
C GLN A 27 1.79 -7.13 6.22
N PRO A 28 2.13 -5.85 6.09
CA PRO A 28 1.93 -4.91 7.17
C PRO A 28 0.42 -4.75 7.36
N ALA A 29 -0.06 -5.18 8.52
CA ALA A 29 -1.30 -4.70 9.07
C ALA A 29 -1.21 -3.16 9.14
N GLY A 30 -1.82 -2.45 8.19
CA GLY A 30 -1.88 -0.98 8.19
C GLY A 30 -1.59 -0.27 6.87
N ASP A 31 -1.10 -0.96 5.83
CA ASP A 31 -0.89 -0.33 4.53
C ASP A 31 -2.20 -0.38 3.73
N GLY A 32 -2.87 0.76 3.57
CA GLY A 32 -4.18 0.82 2.93
C GLY A 32 -4.25 0.17 1.54
N VAL A 33 -5.45 -0.10 1.02
CA VAL A 33 -5.72 -0.80 -0.26
C VAL A 33 -4.88 -0.25 -1.41
N TYR A 34 -4.61 1.05 -1.49
CA TYR A 34 -3.69 1.61 -2.50
C TYR A 34 -2.23 1.17 -2.32
N ALA A 35 -1.74 1.08 -1.08
CA ALA A 35 -0.44 0.51 -0.77
C ALA A 35 -0.42 -1.01 -1.00
N CYS A 36 -1.52 -1.71 -0.70
CA CYS A 36 -1.71 -3.12 -1.08
C CYS A 36 -1.61 -3.29 -2.60
N TRP A 37 -2.37 -2.51 -3.37
CA TRP A 37 -2.36 -2.52 -4.83
C TRP A 37 -1.01 -2.13 -5.42
N GLY A 38 -0.40 -1.06 -4.92
CA GLY A 38 0.91 -0.60 -5.35
C GLY A 38 2.01 -1.63 -5.06
N GLY A 39 1.97 -2.24 -3.87
CA GLY A 39 2.84 -3.35 -3.49
C GLY A 39 2.66 -4.55 -4.42
N CYS A 40 1.41 -4.95 -4.67
CA CYS A 40 1.08 -6.10 -5.50
C CYS A 40 1.40 -5.86 -6.98
N TYR A 41 1.19 -4.65 -7.50
CA TYR A 41 1.65 -4.24 -8.82
C TYR A 41 3.17 -4.35 -8.92
N ASN A 42 3.89 -3.78 -7.93
CA ASN A 42 5.34 -3.83 -7.91
C ASN A 42 5.84 -5.27 -7.86
N GLU A 43 5.21 -6.14 -7.09
CA GLU A 43 5.55 -7.55 -7.03
C GLU A 43 5.28 -8.25 -8.38
N CYS A 44 4.07 -8.15 -8.90
CA CYS A 44 3.62 -8.89 -10.08
C CYS A 44 4.19 -8.38 -11.41
N ILE A 45 4.48 -7.09 -11.50
CA ILE A 45 4.84 -6.43 -12.77
C ILE A 45 6.30 -5.97 -12.79
N LEU A 46 6.80 -5.38 -11.69
CA LEU A 46 8.12 -4.72 -11.68
C LEU A 46 9.25 -5.58 -11.10
N ARG A 47 8.99 -6.33 -10.02
CA ARG A 47 10.01 -7.06 -9.24
C ARG A 47 10.16 -8.50 -9.67
N THR A 48 9.10 -9.10 -10.21
CA THR A 48 9.19 -10.48 -10.64
C THR A 48 9.74 -10.54 -12.06
N GLY A 49 10.81 -11.32 -12.25
CA GLY A 49 11.20 -11.86 -13.56
C GLY A 49 10.15 -12.84 -14.13
N LYS A 50 8.89 -12.71 -13.71
CA LYS A 50 7.76 -13.48 -14.21
C LYS A 50 7.62 -13.19 -15.68
N ASP A 51 7.43 -14.27 -16.42
CA ASP A 51 7.10 -14.23 -17.83
C ASP A 51 5.83 -13.36 -18.03
N PRO A 52 5.73 -12.56 -19.11
CA PRO A 52 4.56 -11.70 -19.35
C PRO A 52 3.22 -12.42 -19.19
N SER A 53 3.16 -13.70 -19.55
CA SER A 53 1.97 -14.56 -19.41
C SER A 53 1.52 -14.78 -17.95
N GLN A 54 2.43 -14.71 -16.98
CA GLN A 54 2.17 -14.94 -15.55
C GLN A 54 1.93 -13.64 -14.77
N ARG A 55 2.24 -12.49 -15.36
CA ARG A 55 2.06 -11.17 -14.74
C ARG A 55 0.58 -10.81 -14.58
N LEU A 56 -0.22 -11.06 -15.62
CA LEU A 56 -1.66 -10.77 -15.60
C LEU A 56 -2.44 -11.62 -14.58
N PRO A 57 -2.26 -12.96 -14.50
CA PRO A 57 -2.86 -13.76 -13.43
C PRO A 57 -2.43 -13.32 -12.03
N CYS A 58 -1.16 -12.96 -11.85
CA CYS A 58 -0.65 -12.43 -10.59
C CYS A 58 -1.37 -11.13 -10.21
N TYR A 59 -1.42 -10.17 -11.12
CA TYR A 59 -2.08 -8.90 -10.88
C TYR A 59 -3.59 -9.07 -10.66
N GLY A 60 -4.23 -10.01 -11.36
CA GLY A 60 -5.63 -10.38 -11.14
C GLY A 60 -5.89 -10.90 -9.72
N SER A 61 -4.96 -11.66 -9.13
CA SER A 61 -5.10 -12.12 -7.76
C SER A 61 -5.06 -11.00 -6.72
N CYS A 62 -4.40 -9.87 -7.04
CA CYS A 62 -4.38 -8.67 -6.21
C CYS A 62 -5.80 -8.09 -6.00
N LEU A 63 -6.70 -8.24 -6.99
CA LEU A 63 -8.08 -7.75 -6.90
C LEU A 63 -8.79 -8.30 -5.67
N GLY A 64 -8.63 -9.59 -5.37
CA GLY A 64 -9.29 -10.26 -4.25
C GLY A 64 -8.58 -10.04 -2.91
N GLN A 65 -7.26 -9.88 -2.93
CA GLN A 65 -6.46 -9.74 -1.71
C GLN A 65 -6.48 -8.31 -1.15
N CYS A 66 -6.66 -7.32 -2.02
CA CYS A 66 -6.70 -5.90 -1.64
C CYS A 66 -8.13 -5.36 -1.52
N VAL A 67 -9.15 -6.22 -1.32
CA VAL A 67 -10.52 -5.76 -1.03
C VAL A 67 -10.61 -5.28 0.43
N PRO A 68 -11.28 -4.14 0.71
CA PRO A 68 -11.57 -3.69 2.07
C PRO A 68 -12.20 -4.82 2.90
N GLN A 69 -11.62 -5.15 4.05
CA GLN A 69 -12.09 -6.27 4.89
C GLN A 69 -12.95 -5.81 6.07
N SER A 70 -13.03 -4.50 6.33
CA SER A 70 -13.81 -3.93 7.43
C SER A 70 -14.70 -2.77 6.97
N PRO A 71 -15.78 -2.45 7.70
CA PRO A 71 -16.61 -1.27 7.43
C PRO A 71 -15.81 0.05 7.48
N SER A 72 -14.82 0.15 8.37
CA SER A 72 -13.92 1.29 8.43
C SER A 72 -13.02 1.40 7.20
N ASP A 73 -12.54 0.27 6.67
CA ASP A 73 -11.79 0.25 5.42
C ASP A 73 -12.68 0.72 4.28
N TYR A 74 -13.90 0.18 4.18
CA TYR A 74 -14.88 0.57 3.17
C TYR A 74 -15.15 2.08 3.20
N GLN A 75 -15.44 2.63 4.37
CA GLN A 75 -15.69 4.06 4.54
C GLN A 75 -14.50 4.91 4.07
N TYR A 76 -13.28 4.52 4.44
CA TYR A 76 -12.06 5.21 4.02
C TYR A 76 -11.86 5.20 2.50
N TYR A 77 -12.00 4.04 1.83
CA TYR A 77 -11.81 3.98 0.38
C TYR A 77 -12.94 4.61 -0.41
N CYS A 78 -14.18 4.50 0.07
CA CYS A 78 -15.29 5.23 -0.52
C CYS A 78 -15.02 6.74 -0.46
N GLN A 79 -14.56 7.27 0.68
CA GLN A 79 -14.25 8.69 0.82
C GLN A 79 -13.16 9.14 -0.16
N ILE A 80 -12.08 8.37 -0.30
CA ILE A 80 -11.02 8.68 -1.25
C ILE A 80 -11.53 8.64 -2.69
N GLY A 81 -12.24 7.58 -3.07
CA GLY A 81 -12.78 7.42 -4.42
C GLY A 81 -13.73 8.58 -4.78
N CYS A 82 -14.68 8.87 -3.90
CA CYS A 82 -15.61 9.99 -4.07
C CYS A 82 -14.86 11.34 -4.18
N SER A 83 -13.87 11.58 -3.32
CA SER A 83 -13.11 12.84 -3.34
C SER A 83 -12.33 13.00 -4.64
N PHE A 84 -11.72 11.93 -5.13
CA PHE A 84 -10.95 11.96 -6.36
C PHE A 84 -11.83 12.20 -7.60
N GLU A 85 -12.99 11.55 -7.65
CA GLU A 85 -13.92 11.67 -8.78
C GLU A 85 -14.65 13.02 -8.78
N SER A 86 -15.15 13.45 -7.62
CA SER A 86 -16.09 14.57 -7.53
C SER A 86 -15.45 15.89 -7.10
N CYS A 87 -14.37 15.84 -6.31
CA CYS A 87 -13.82 17.05 -5.68
C CYS A 87 -12.59 17.62 -6.40
N ILE A 88 -12.05 16.93 -7.41
CA ILE A 88 -10.88 17.40 -8.17
C ILE A 88 -11.09 18.77 -8.82
N LEU A 89 -12.33 19.07 -9.20
CA LEU A 89 -12.73 20.35 -9.78
C LEU A 89 -12.68 21.52 -8.78
N PHE A 90 -12.63 21.24 -7.47
CA PHE A 90 -12.54 22.28 -6.43
C PHE A 90 -11.12 22.44 -5.87
N SER A 91 -10.11 21.80 -6.48
CA SER A 91 -8.72 21.81 -6.01
C SER A 91 -8.09 23.21 -5.83
N TYR A 92 -8.64 24.24 -6.46
CA TYR A 92 -8.20 25.63 -6.35
C TYR A 92 -8.94 26.47 -5.29
N ASP A 93 -10.04 25.96 -4.73
CA ASP A 93 -10.82 26.63 -3.68
C ASP A 93 -10.94 25.71 -2.47
N GLY A 94 -10.10 25.96 -1.46
CA GLY A 94 -10.04 25.14 -0.25
C GLY A 94 -11.39 25.00 0.47
N ALA A 95 -12.20 26.05 0.51
CA ALA A 95 -13.49 25.99 1.21
C ALA A 95 -14.53 25.15 0.47
N SER A 96 -14.51 25.17 -0.87
CA SER A 96 -15.36 24.31 -1.69
C SER A 96 -14.85 22.87 -1.72
N LEU A 97 -13.53 22.67 -1.71
CA LEU A 97 -12.89 21.37 -1.61
C LEU A 97 -13.26 20.68 -0.29
N GLU A 98 -13.13 21.38 0.84
CA GLU A 98 -13.48 20.87 2.17
C GLU A 98 -14.95 20.45 2.24
N ARG A 99 -15.87 21.32 1.80
CA ARG A 99 -17.31 21.00 1.72
C ARG A 99 -17.60 19.79 0.84
N CYS A 100 -16.87 19.62 -0.26
CA CYS A 100 -17.03 18.46 -1.14
C CYS A 100 -16.56 17.17 -0.44
N ILE A 101 -15.39 17.20 0.22
CA ILE A 101 -14.86 16.05 0.99
C ILE A 101 -15.81 15.66 2.12
N GLU A 102 -16.40 16.63 2.83
CA GLU A 102 -17.42 16.38 3.84
C GLU A 102 -18.68 15.71 3.25
N SER A 103 -19.11 16.12 2.06
CA SER A 103 -20.22 15.46 1.37
C SER A 103 -19.89 14.00 1.04
N CYS A 104 -18.66 13.72 0.63
CA CYS A 104 -18.18 12.36 0.41
C CYS A 104 -18.20 11.54 1.70
N ALA A 105 -17.83 12.14 2.84
CA ALA A 105 -17.92 11.46 4.14
C ALA A 105 -19.35 11.04 4.50
N ASN A 106 -20.36 11.84 4.11
CA ASN A 106 -21.76 11.49 4.30
C ASN A 106 -22.27 10.40 3.34
N LEU A 107 -21.83 10.43 2.09
CA LEU A 107 -22.18 9.42 1.08
C LEU A 107 -21.61 8.03 1.44
N CYS A 108 -20.45 8.02 2.07
CA CYS A 108 -19.68 6.82 2.38
C CYS A 108 -19.94 6.23 3.77
N LYS A 109 -21.04 6.64 4.42
CA LYS A 109 -21.45 6.01 5.68
C LYS A 109 -21.81 4.53 5.41
N PRO A 110 -21.41 3.60 6.29
CA PRO A 110 -21.72 2.18 6.17
C PRO A 110 -23.22 1.89 6.30
#